data_AF-A0A226EB53-F1
#
_entry.id   AF-A0A226EB53-F1
#
_cell.length_a   1.000
_cell.length_b   1.000
_cell.length_c   1.000
_cell.angle_alpha   90.00
_cell.angle_beta   90.00
_cell.angle_gamma   90.00
#
_symmetry.space_group_name_H-M   'P 1'
#
loop_
_entity.id
_entity.type
_entity.pdbx_description
1 polymer ?
#
loop_
_entity_poly.entity_id
_entity_poly.type
_entity_poly.pdbx_seq_one_letter_code
_entity_poly.pdbx_strand_id
1 'polypeptide(L)'
;MFSPRVINIIAKSFTYMDYTQVLPFRWDNRLNTIGTKNNGLTFLSSQLFFCLKVTYVLYLVMQLILTVKQPQPKIMDIYWITTMLYGHFISSEGLLNPILKKDDWAVFYKQVVIFDDKLNELQISDLQRRRKNGEKLAYYICKGNVLTAISFCTFATIVYLYNPRAPQYPAWPNPDSIPAYIIFAMLEVYIKCVVMPWGILIHCWIIIAVAMKTTSITLIRKCRDPLGKRVIYFRCINLLNTFHNICYLPTLIPLRLALFGMFGLEAAVVLVRFREKITFAELGLVFQFGFAMFLCGILFLNVSGGVYKNSCKLASVLQTEKVLRMGTEFGIVRSQIVEKFTRKVVKSLRPFGVSCGPTRAFTYNSMLEFFVLVASGVTSLLVNLRERET
;
A
#
# COMPACT_ATOMS: atom_id res chain seq x y z
N MET A 1 -14.88 -3.41 -14.07
CA MET A 1 -13.75 -2.50 -13.86
C MET A 1 -12.47 -3.29 -13.94
N PHE A 2 -12.36 -4.39 -13.20
CA PHE A 2 -11.27 -5.31 -13.43
C PHE A 2 -11.63 -6.19 -14.60
N SER A 3 -10.87 -6.07 -15.69
CA SER A 3 -10.98 -7.03 -16.77
C SER A 3 -10.63 -8.43 -16.25
N PRO A 4 -11.04 -9.49 -16.97
CA PRO A 4 -10.61 -10.86 -16.64
C PRO A 4 -9.08 -10.97 -16.48
N ARG A 5 -8.30 -10.13 -17.19
CA ARG A 5 -6.85 -10.07 -17.05
C ARG A 5 -6.41 -9.56 -15.69
N VAL A 6 -6.98 -8.45 -15.22
CA VAL A 6 -6.64 -7.89 -13.90
C VAL A 6 -7.10 -8.86 -12.82
N ILE A 7 -8.36 -9.34 -12.88
CA ILE A 7 -8.92 -10.31 -11.93
C ILE A 7 -8.06 -11.57 -11.85
N ASN A 8 -7.59 -12.12 -12.98
CA ASN A 8 -6.74 -13.29 -12.97
C ASN A 8 -5.39 -13.06 -12.24
N ILE A 9 -4.80 -11.87 -12.38
CA ILE A 9 -3.59 -11.54 -11.60
C ILE A 9 -3.92 -11.48 -10.11
N ILE A 10 -5.06 -10.88 -9.74
CA ILE A 10 -5.55 -10.84 -8.35
C ILE A 10 -5.74 -12.23 -7.79
N ALA A 11 -6.52 -13.05 -8.49
CA ALA A 11 -6.83 -14.42 -8.12
C ALA A 11 -5.56 -15.22 -7.89
N LYS A 12 -4.60 -15.18 -8.83
CA LYS A 12 -3.31 -15.89 -8.69
C LYS A 12 -2.53 -15.47 -7.46
N SER A 13 -2.45 -14.18 -7.17
CA SER A 13 -1.78 -13.69 -5.96
C SER A 13 -2.48 -14.15 -4.69
N PHE A 14 -3.82 -14.16 -4.64
CA PHE A 14 -4.55 -14.69 -3.50
C PHE A 14 -4.45 -16.21 -3.37
N THR A 15 -4.43 -16.96 -4.47
CA THR A 15 -4.20 -18.41 -4.45
C THR A 15 -2.79 -18.72 -3.95
N TYR A 16 -1.79 -17.95 -4.37
CA TYR A 16 -0.44 -18.05 -3.83
C TYR A 16 -0.40 -17.77 -2.33
N MET A 17 -1.05 -16.70 -1.86
CA MET A 17 -1.17 -16.38 -0.43
C MET A 17 -1.96 -17.46 0.34
N ASP A 18 -3.00 -18.04 -0.26
CA ASP A 18 -3.82 -19.10 0.32
C ASP A 18 -2.97 -20.35 0.60
N TYR A 19 -2.11 -20.76 -0.34
CA TYR A 19 -1.20 -21.89 -0.21
C TYR A 19 -0.32 -21.81 1.05
N THR A 20 0.10 -20.61 1.43
CA THR A 20 0.94 -20.39 2.62
C THR A 20 0.21 -20.65 3.94
N GLN A 21 -1.13 -20.66 3.92
CA GLN A 21 -2.01 -20.76 5.09
C GLN A 21 -1.84 -19.65 6.13
N VAL A 22 -1.15 -18.54 5.84
CA VAL A 22 -0.84 -17.54 6.88
C VAL A 22 -1.78 -16.35 6.89
N LEU A 23 -2.45 -16.06 5.79
CA LEU A 23 -3.47 -15.00 5.73
C LEU A 23 -4.88 -15.59 5.84
N PRO A 24 -5.80 -14.91 6.55
CA PRO A 24 -7.17 -15.37 6.78
C PRO A 24 -8.09 -15.16 5.56
N PHE A 25 -7.52 -15.17 4.35
CA PHE A 25 -8.23 -14.90 3.11
C PHE A 25 -8.20 -16.10 2.18
N ARG A 26 -9.30 -16.29 1.47
CA ARG A 26 -9.43 -17.22 0.35
C ARG A 26 -10.03 -16.48 -0.84
N TRP A 27 -9.52 -16.74 -2.03
CA TRP A 27 -10.16 -16.23 -3.25
C TRP A 27 -11.39 -17.07 -3.60
N ASP A 28 -12.52 -16.42 -3.83
CA ASP A 28 -13.74 -17.03 -4.34
C ASP A 28 -13.83 -16.81 -5.86
N ASN A 29 -13.54 -17.87 -6.62
CA ASN A 29 -13.61 -17.86 -8.10
C ASN A 29 -15.03 -17.65 -8.64
N ARG A 30 -16.08 -17.99 -7.87
CA ARG A 30 -17.47 -17.82 -8.34
C ARG A 30 -17.90 -16.37 -8.26
N LEU A 31 -17.53 -15.69 -7.18
CA LEU A 31 -17.91 -14.31 -6.90
C LEU A 31 -16.83 -13.29 -7.27
N ASN A 32 -15.65 -13.74 -7.73
CA ASN A 32 -14.48 -12.90 -8.03
C ASN A 32 -14.12 -11.93 -6.88
N THR A 33 -14.21 -12.41 -5.65
CA THR A 33 -13.99 -11.64 -4.42
C THR A 33 -13.16 -12.45 -3.42
N ILE A 34 -12.74 -11.80 -2.34
CA ILE A 34 -12.11 -12.49 -1.22
C ILE A 34 -13.18 -12.90 -0.19
N GLY A 35 -13.01 -14.09 0.38
CA GLY A 35 -13.74 -14.58 1.55
C GLY A 35 -12.78 -14.77 2.74
N THR A 36 -13.35 -14.92 3.93
CA THR A 36 -12.57 -15.18 5.15
C THR A 36 -12.38 -16.67 5.38
N LYS A 37 -11.23 -17.04 5.95
CA LYS A 37 -10.94 -18.39 6.44
C LYS A 37 -11.03 -18.40 7.96
N ASN A 38 -11.70 -19.42 8.48
CA ASN A 38 -11.78 -19.70 9.91
C ASN A 38 -11.31 -21.14 10.19
N ASN A 39 -10.05 -21.43 9.87
CA ASN A 39 -9.40 -22.71 10.20
C ASN A 39 -8.34 -22.51 11.30
N GLY A 40 -8.21 -23.50 12.18
CA GLY A 40 -7.22 -23.46 13.28
C GLY A 40 -5.78 -23.37 12.79
N LEU A 41 -5.47 -23.97 11.63
CA LEU A 41 -4.13 -23.93 11.03
C LEU A 41 -3.71 -22.52 10.62
N THR A 42 -4.60 -21.74 10.00
CA THR A 42 -4.26 -20.35 9.66
C THR A 42 -4.10 -19.51 10.89
N PHE A 43 -4.98 -19.66 11.88
CA PHE A 43 -4.82 -18.96 13.15
C PHE A 43 -3.45 -19.26 13.79
N LEU A 44 -3.08 -20.54 13.91
CA LEU A 44 -1.80 -20.94 14.49
C LEU A 44 -0.61 -20.40 13.68
N SER A 45 -0.65 -20.54 12.35
CA SER A 45 0.41 -20.08 11.45
C SER A 45 0.57 -18.57 11.52
N SER A 46 -0.53 -17.81 11.46
CA SER A 46 -0.52 -16.35 11.62
C SER A 46 0.13 -15.92 12.93
N GLN A 47 -0.20 -16.55 14.05
CA GLN A 47 0.39 -16.23 15.36
C GLN A 47 1.88 -16.58 15.39
N LEU A 48 2.27 -17.76 14.90
CA LEU A 48 3.67 -18.17 14.84
C LEU A 48 4.51 -17.20 14.02
N PHE A 49 4.05 -16.80 12.83
CA PHE A 49 4.77 -15.85 11.98
C PHE A 49 4.79 -14.45 12.58
N PHE A 50 3.73 -14.00 13.24
CA PHE A 50 3.74 -12.74 13.95
C PHE A 50 4.78 -12.73 15.08
N CYS A 51 4.78 -13.75 15.94
CA CYS A 51 5.76 -13.91 17.01
C CYS A 51 7.19 -13.99 16.45
N LEU A 52 7.41 -14.78 15.40
CA LEU A 52 8.70 -14.87 14.72
C LEU A 52 9.18 -13.50 14.26
N LYS A 53 8.31 -12.70 13.64
CA LYS A 53 8.69 -11.37 13.16
C LYS A 53 9.01 -10.40 14.30
N VAL A 54 8.25 -10.43 15.40
CA VAL A 54 8.56 -9.64 16.60
C VAL A 54 9.93 -10.03 17.16
N THR A 55 10.22 -11.33 17.26
CA THR A 55 11.53 -11.81 17.69
C THR A 55 12.66 -11.36 16.76
N TYR A 56 12.46 -11.40 15.44
CA TYR A 56 13.43 -10.87 14.47
C TYR A 56 13.65 -9.37 14.63
N VAL A 57 12.60 -8.59 14.87
CA VAL A 57 12.71 -7.15 15.13
C VAL A 57 13.56 -6.89 16.39
N LEU A 58 13.28 -7.59 17.48
CA LEU A 58 14.05 -7.47 18.72
C LEU A 58 15.52 -7.88 18.53
N TYR A 59 15.75 -8.99 17.80
CA TYR A 59 17.08 -9.45 17.43
C TYR A 59 17.84 -8.38 16.63
N LEU A 60 17.23 -7.80 15.60
CA LEU A 60 17.86 -6.78 14.75
C LEU A 60 18.14 -5.49 15.53
N VAL A 61 17.27 -5.08 16.46
CA VAL A 61 17.55 -3.95 17.36
C VAL A 61 18.77 -4.24 18.24
N MET A 62 18.85 -5.44 18.82
CA MET A 62 20.01 -5.85 19.61
C MET A 62 21.29 -5.86 18.76
N GLN A 63 21.24 -6.44 17.55
CA GLN A 63 22.38 -6.48 16.63
C GLN A 63 22.81 -5.08 16.21
N LEU A 64 21.88 -4.16 15.95
CA LEU A 64 22.22 -2.77 15.65
C LEU A 64 23.01 -2.13 16.79
N ILE A 65 22.58 -2.33 18.04
CA ILE A 65 23.29 -1.81 19.22
C ILE A 65 24.69 -2.42 19.33
N LEU A 66 24.83 -3.72 19.09
CA LEU A 66 26.12 -4.42 19.15
C LEU A 66 27.07 -3.96 18.03
N THR A 67 26.57 -3.86 16.79
CA THR A 67 27.35 -3.42 15.62
C THR A 67 27.83 -1.99 15.79
N VAL A 68 26.97 -1.07 16.24
CA VAL A 68 27.34 0.36 16.43
C VAL A 68 28.37 0.53 17.55
N LYS A 69 28.41 -0.36 18.54
CA LYS A 69 29.42 -0.34 19.61
C LYS A 69 30.79 -0.88 19.20
N GLN A 70 30.92 -1.48 18.01
CA GLN A 70 32.21 -1.96 17.54
C GLN A 70 33.17 -0.78 17.26
N PRO A 71 34.50 -0.96 17.43
CA PRO A 71 35.47 0.13 17.21
C PRO A 71 35.48 0.67 15.78
N GLN A 72 35.12 -0.17 14.80
CA GLN A 72 35.06 0.16 13.38
C GLN A 72 33.86 -0.56 12.73
N PRO A 73 32.64 -0.04 12.90
CA PRO A 73 31.46 -0.71 12.36
C PRO A 73 31.48 -0.66 10.83
N LYS A 74 31.19 -1.80 10.20
CA LYS A 74 30.97 -1.85 8.75
C LYS A 74 29.65 -1.15 8.43
N ILE A 75 29.71 -0.11 7.61
CA ILE A 75 28.52 0.67 7.22
C ILE A 75 27.44 -0.20 6.58
N MET A 76 27.84 -1.17 5.75
CA MET A 76 26.88 -2.07 5.11
C MET A 76 26.18 -3.00 6.10
N ASP A 77 26.83 -3.42 7.18
CA ASP A 77 26.17 -4.21 8.22
C ASP A 77 25.09 -3.37 8.90
N ILE A 78 25.37 -2.11 9.22
CA ILE A 78 24.37 -1.17 9.77
C ILE A 78 23.20 -0.98 8.80
N TYR A 79 23.50 -0.73 7.52
CA TYR A 79 22.46 -0.54 6.49
C TYR A 79 21.59 -1.79 6.30
N TRP A 80 22.18 -2.98 6.29
CA TRP A 80 21.42 -4.22 6.13
C TRP A 80 20.61 -4.57 7.37
N ILE A 81 21.15 -4.35 8.58
CA ILE A 81 20.39 -4.53 9.83
C ILE A 81 19.16 -3.61 9.85
N THR A 82 19.34 -2.31 9.57
CA THR A 82 18.25 -1.32 9.55
C THR A 82 17.23 -1.62 8.45
N THR A 83 17.70 -1.96 7.25
CA THR A 83 16.85 -2.39 6.13
C THR A 83 16.00 -3.62 6.48
N MET A 84 16.63 -4.66 7.06
CA MET A 84 15.89 -5.84 7.48
C MET A 84 14.92 -5.51 8.61
N LEU A 85 15.31 -4.66 9.56
CA LEU A 85 14.46 -4.25 10.69
C LEU A 85 13.16 -3.63 10.18
N TYR A 86 13.27 -2.65 9.27
CA TYR A 86 12.11 -2.00 8.66
C TYR A 86 11.29 -2.97 7.81
N GLY A 87 11.95 -3.85 7.03
CA GLY A 87 11.27 -4.86 6.22
C GLY A 87 10.46 -5.84 7.06
N HIS A 88 11.01 -6.30 8.19
CA HIS A 88 10.31 -7.12 9.16
C HIS A 88 9.16 -6.36 9.82
N PHE A 89 9.33 -5.08 10.17
CA PHE A 89 8.26 -4.26 10.74
C PHE A 89 7.06 -4.08 9.78
N ILE A 90 7.33 -3.74 8.51
CA ILE A 90 6.30 -3.62 7.47
C ILE A 90 5.61 -4.96 7.23
N SER A 91 6.37 -6.06 7.24
CA SER A 91 5.81 -7.40 7.06
C SER A 91 4.92 -7.83 8.24
N SER A 92 5.33 -7.53 9.48
CA SER A 92 4.52 -7.80 10.69
C SER A 92 3.19 -7.09 10.64
N GLU A 93 3.22 -5.80 10.28
CA GLU A 93 2.01 -5.00 10.13
C GLU A 93 1.16 -5.53 8.95
N GLY A 94 1.80 -5.87 7.84
CA GLY A 94 1.17 -6.54 6.69
C GLY A 94 0.51 -7.87 7.03
N LEU A 95 0.91 -8.54 8.11
CA LEU A 95 0.24 -9.74 8.63
C LEU A 95 -0.87 -9.39 9.63
N LEU A 96 -0.59 -8.49 10.57
CA LEU A 96 -1.50 -8.12 11.66
C LEU A 96 -2.79 -7.46 11.14
N ASN A 97 -2.69 -6.53 10.18
CA ASN A 97 -3.84 -5.81 9.67
C ASN A 97 -4.88 -6.76 9.03
N PRO A 98 -4.52 -7.65 8.08
CA PRO A 98 -5.41 -8.70 7.59
C PRO A 98 -6.08 -9.56 8.66
N ILE A 99 -5.37 -9.91 9.74
CA ILE A 99 -5.92 -10.76 10.80
C ILE A 99 -7.00 -10.03 11.57
N LEU A 100 -6.71 -8.79 12.01
CA LEU A 100 -7.63 -7.99 12.81
C LEU A 100 -8.80 -7.42 12.00
N LYS A 101 -8.62 -7.27 10.69
CA LYS A 101 -9.57 -6.61 9.78
C LYS A 101 -10.15 -7.54 8.72
N LYS A 102 -10.03 -8.87 8.89
CA LYS A 102 -10.43 -9.85 7.85
C LYS A 102 -11.87 -9.67 7.36
N ASP A 103 -12.81 -9.42 8.26
CA ASP A 103 -14.23 -9.29 7.93
C ASP A 103 -14.50 -7.95 7.23
N ASP A 104 -13.87 -6.87 7.69
CA ASP A 104 -13.93 -5.55 7.03
C ASP A 104 -13.40 -5.63 5.59
N TRP A 105 -12.30 -6.35 5.36
CA TRP A 105 -11.76 -6.60 4.03
C TRP A 105 -12.73 -7.41 3.17
N ALA A 106 -13.24 -8.55 3.65
CA ALA A 106 -14.18 -9.37 2.88
C ALA A 106 -15.46 -8.61 2.50
N VAL A 107 -16.02 -7.82 3.43
CA VAL A 107 -17.17 -6.96 3.15
C VAL A 107 -16.81 -5.92 2.10
N PHE A 108 -15.68 -5.22 2.23
CA PHE A 108 -15.25 -4.20 1.28
C PHE A 108 -15.15 -4.76 -0.15
N TYR A 109 -14.48 -5.90 -0.35
CA TYR A 109 -14.32 -6.48 -1.69
C TYR A 109 -15.65 -6.97 -2.27
N LYS A 110 -16.54 -7.53 -1.45
CA LYS A 110 -17.88 -7.89 -1.90
C LYS A 110 -18.66 -6.67 -2.39
N GLN A 111 -18.58 -5.54 -1.66
CA GLN A 111 -19.22 -4.29 -2.07
C GLN A 111 -18.60 -3.71 -3.36
N VAL A 112 -17.29 -3.88 -3.54
CA VAL A 112 -16.58 -3.49 -4.77
C VAL A 112 -17.13 -4.23 -5.99
N VAL A 113 -17.28 -5.56 -5.90
CA VAL A 113 -17.80 -6.36 -7.03
C VAL A 113 -19.23 -5.92 -7.38
N ILE A 114 -20.11 -5.81 -6.38
CA ILE A 114 -21.49 -5.36 -6.57
C ILE A 114 -21.56 -3.96 -7.20
N PHE A 115 -20.69 -3.05 -6.74
CA PHE A 115 -20.66 -1.69 -7.27
C PHE A 115 -20.14 -1.64 -8.71
N ASP A 116 -19.16 -2.47 -9.05
CA ASP A 116 -18.62 -2.55 -10.40
C ASP A 116 -19.64 -3.05 -11.42
N ASP A 117 -20.49 -4.00 -11.03
CA ASP A 117 -21.61 -4.45 -11.86
C ASP A 117 -22.59 -3.30 -12.12
N LYS A 118 -22.94 -2.54 -11.07
CA LYS A 118 -23.81 -1.35 -11.21
C LYS A 118 -23.19 -0.26 -12.09
N LEU A 119 -21.87 -0.07 -12.06
CA LEU A 119 -21.19 0.88 -12.95
C LEU A 119 -21.40 0.55 -14.44
N ASN A 120 -21.71 -0.69 -14.81
CA ASN A 120 -22.04 -1.07 -16.18
C ASN A 120 -23.37 -0.46 -16.66
N GLU A 121 -24.25 -0.10 -15.74
CA GLU A 121 -25.58 0.46 -16.03
C GLU A 121 -25.56 1.98 -16.27
N LEU A 122 -24.38 2.62 -16.19
CA LEU A 122 -24.23 4.05 -16.43
C LEU A 122 -24.19 4.38 -17.92
N GLN A 123 -24.95 5.40 -18.33
CA GLN A 123 -24.96 5.90 -19.70
C GLN A 123 -23.72 6.76 -19.97
N ILE A 124 -22.67 6.15 -20.51
CA ILE A 124 -21.37 6.82 -20.73
C ILE A 124 -20.96 6.68 -22.20
N SER A 125 -20.77 7.82 -22.88
CA SER A 125 -20.12 7.84 -24.19
C SER A 125 -18.65 7.39 -24.06
N ASP A 126 -18.23 6.48 -24.93
CA ASP A 126 -16.91 5.84 -24.92
C ASP A 126 -16.59 5.05 -23.63
N LEU A 127 -17.59 4.44 -23.01
CA LEU A 127 -17.42 3.65 -21.78
C LEU A 127 -16.27 2.64 -21.89
N GLN A 128 -16.20 1.90 -23.00
CA GLN A 128 -15.15 0.92 -23.25
C GLN A 128 -13.75 1.55 -23.26
N ARG A 129 -13.56 2.67 -23.99
CA ARG A 129 -12.26 3.38 -24.06
C ARG A 129 -11.83 3.90 -22.69
N ARG A 130 -12.76 4.48 -21.92
CA ARG A 130 -12.46 5.03 -20.59
C ARG A 130 -12.12 3.93 -19.59
N ARG A 131 -12.82 2.80 -19.65
CA ARG A 131 -12.50 1.62 -18.83
C ARG A 131 -11.15 1.03 -19.19
N LYS A 132 -10.81 0.94 -20.48
CA LYS A 132 -9.51 0.45 -20.95
C LYS A 132 -8.33 1.24 -20.35
N ASN A 133 -8.49 2.55 -20.14
CA ASN A 133 -7.45 3.36 -19.49
C ASN A 133 -7.30 3.05 -17.99
N GLY A 134 -8.42 2.93 -17.25
CA GLY A 134 -8.39 2.53 -15.84
C GLY A 134 -7.88 1.08 -15.66
N GLU A 135 -8.24 0.19 -16.58
CA GLU A 135 -7.73 -1.18 -16.65
C GLU A 135 -6.22 -1.21 -16.90
N LYS A 136 -5.72 -0.43 -17.86
CA LYS A 136 -4.29 -0.32 -18.16
C LYS A 136 -3.50 0.13 -16.93
N LEU A 137 -4.02 1.12 -16.20
CA LEU A 137 -3.43 1.56 -14.93
C LEU A 137 -3.41 0.44 -13.88
N ALA A 138 -4.55 -0.21 -13.64
CA ALA A 138 -4.65 -1.30 -12.67
C ALA A 138 -3.71 -2.47 -13.05
N TYR A 139 -3.62 -2.82 -14.34
CA TYR A 139 -2.73 -3.84 -14.85
C TYR A 139 -1.25 -3.53 -14.58
N TYR A 140 -0.80 -2.30 -14.83
CA TYR A 140 0.58 -1.92 -14.54
C TYR A 140 0.87 -1.86 -13.05
N ILE A 141 -0.09 -1.41 -12.22
CA ILE A 141 0.05 -1.47 -10.76
C ILE A 141 0.22 -2.92 -10.30
N CYS A 142 -0.63 -3.84 -10.77
CA CYS A 142 -0.51 -5.28 -10.45
C CYS A 142 0.84 -5.83 -10.87
N LYS A 143 1.23 -5.66 -12.14
CA LYS A 143 2.48 -6.19 -12.68
C LYS A 143 3.70 -5.59 -11.99
N GLY A 144 3.71 -4.29 -11.77
CA GLY A 144 4.78 -3.60 -11.07
C GLY A 144 4.99 -4.15 -9.67
N ASN A 145 3.92 -4.30 -8.89
CA ASN A 145 4.01 -4.86 -7.54
C ASN A 145 4.45 -6.33 -7.53
N VAL A 146 3.95 -7.17 -8.46
CA VAL A 146 4.41 -8.56 -8.57
C VAL A 146 5.90 -8.62 -8.93
N LEU A 147 6.35 -7.79 -9.88
CA LEU A 147 7.76 -7.70 -10.24
C LEU A 147 8.60 -7.24 -9.05
N THR A 148 8.18 -6.19 -8.34
CA THR A 148 8.85 -5.71 -7.13
C THR A 148 8.92 -6.79 -6.05
N ALA A 149 7.86 -7.56 -5.84
CA ALA A 149 7.85 -8.66 -4.89
C ALA A 149 8.85 -9.76 -5.28
N ILE A 150 8.86 -10.19 -6.54
CA ILE A 150 9.80 -11.19 -7.05
C ILE A 150 11.24 -10.69 -6.93
N SER A 151 11.52 -9.48 -7.41
CA SER A 151 12.84 -8.86 -7.31
C SER A 151 13.29 -8.78 -5.85
N PHE A 152 12.42 -8.31 -4.93
CA PHE A 152 12.72 -8.28 -3.50
C PHE A 152 13.11 -9.66 -2.97
N CYS A 153 12.33 -10.71 -3.28
CA CYS A 153 12.63 -12.08 -2.85
C CYS A 153 13.99 -12.55 -3.35
N THR A 154 14.25 -12.36 -4.64
CA THR A 154 15.49 -12.79 -5.29
C THR A 154 16.68 -12.09 -4.66
N PHE A 155 16.65 -10.77 -4.53
CA PHE A 155 17.77 -10.01 -3.99
C PHE A 155 17.98 -10.25 -2.51
N ALA A 156 16.92 -10.27 -1.69
CA ALA A 156 17.06 -10.58 -0.27
C ALA A 156 17.63 -11.98 -0.04
N THR A 157 17.29 -12.94 -0.91
CA THR A 157 17.86 -14.30 -0.88
C THR A 157 19.32 -14.31 -1.29
N ILE A 158 19.70 -13.60 -2.36
CA ILE A 158 21.09 -13.48 -2.80
C ILE A 158 21.96 -12.87 -1.71
N VAL A 159 21.50 -11.78 -1.05
CA VAL A 159 22.24 -11.15 0.05
C VAL A 159 22.51 -12.13 1.19
N TYR A 160 21.52 -12.97 1.51
CA TYR A 160 21.69 -14.03 2.50
C TYR A 160 22.70 -15.10 2.05
N LEU A 161 22.57 -15.61 0.82
CA LEU A 161 23.45 -16.66 0.31
C LEU A 161 24.90 -16.17 0.14
N TYR A 162 25.09 -14.89 -0.15
CA TYR A 162 26.42 -14.28 -0.28
C TYR A 162 27.14 -14.16 1.07
N ASN A 163 26.41 -13.77 2.13
CA ASN A 163 26.97 -13.66 3.47
C ASN A 163 25.98 -14.14 4.54
N PRO A 164 25.83 -15.46 4.71
CA PRO A 164 24.83 -16.03 5.62
C PRO A 164 25.18 -15.79 7.10
N ARG A 165 26.42 -15.38 7.39
CA ARG A 165 26.93 -15.07 8.73
C ARG A 165 26.88 -13.57 9.05
N ALA A 166 26.27 -12.77 8.17
CA ALA A 166 26.16 -11.35 8.39
C ALA A 166 25.30 -11.03 9.64
N PRO A 167 25.58 -9.93 10.36
CA PRO A 167 24.92 -9.60 11.63
C PRO A 167 23.39 -9.49 11.58
N GLN A 168 22.82 -9.28 10.40
CA GLN A 168 21.36 -9.23 10.21
C GLN A 168 20.68 -10.60 10.25
N TYR A 169 21.43 -11.71 10.28
CA TYR A 169 20.88 -13.07 10.29
C TYR A 169 21.19 -13.79 11.60
N PRO A 170 20.19 -14.45 12.23
CA PRO A 170 20.40 -15.17 13.47
C PRO A 170 21.50 -16.23 13.29
N ALA A 171 22.49 -16.21 14.20
CA ALA A 171 23.59 -17.17 14.20
C ALA A 171 23.07 -18.57 14.48
N TRP A 172 23.49 -19.56 13.67
CA TRP A 172 23.19 -20.96 13.95
C TRP A 172 24.24 -21.55 14.89
N PRO A 173 23.85 -22.42 15.84
CA PRO A 173 24.69 -22.80 16.98
C PRO A 173 25.94 -23.63 16.63
N ASN A 174 26.06 -24.13 15.39
CA ASN A 174 27.24 -24.88 14.95
C ASN A 174 27.68 -24.46 13.53
N PRO A 175 28.60 -23.48 13.39
CA PRO A 175 28.98 -22.86 12.12
C PRO A 175 29.51 -23.82 11.05
N ASP A 176 29.98 -25.00 11.48
CA ASP A 176 30.59 -26.03 10.63
C ASP A 176 29.61 -27.17 10.29
N SER A 177 28.42 -27.18 10.89
CA SER A 177 27.38 -28.17 10.61
C SER A 177 26.65 -27.86 9.30
N ILE A 178 26.93 -28.64 8.26
CA ILE A 178 26.21 -28.59 6.97
C ILE A 178 24.68 -28.77 7.15
N PRO A 179 24.18 -29.73 7.96
CA PRO A 179 22.75 -29.85 8.22
C PRO A 179 22.13 -28.60 8.84
N ALA A 180 22.81 -27.97 9.82
CA ALA A 180 22.31 -26.74 10.43
C ALA A 180 22.25 -25.61 9.40
N TYR A 181 23.30 -25.44 8.58
CA TYR A 181 23.29 -24.47 7.49
C TYR A 181 22.11 -24.66 6.54
N ILE A 182 21.83 -25.89 6.11
CA ILE A 182 20.72 -26.18 5.20
C ILE A 182 19.38 -25.82 5.83
N ILE A 183 19.14 -26.18 7.10
CA ILE A 183 17.88 -25.87 7.80
C ILE A 183 17.67 -24.36 7.92
N PHE A 184 18.70 -23.62 8.35
CA PHE A 184 18.60 -22.16 8.48
C PHE A 184 18.47 -21.47 7.12
N ALA A 185 19.16 -21.96 6.09
CA ALA A 185 19.01 -21.44 4.74
C ALA A 185 17.59 -21.66 4.19
N MET A 186 17.01 -22.85 4.39
CA MET A 186 15.63 -23.12 4.02
C MET A 186 14.66 -22.21 4.77
N LEU A 187 14.85 -22.01 6.07
CA LEU A 187 14.03 -21.10 6.87
C LEU A 187 14.12 -19.65 6.37
N GLU A 188 15.32 -19.16 6.09
CA GLU A 188 15.56 -17.80 5.64
C GLU A 188 15.01 -17.55 4.23
N VAL A 189 15.21 -18.50 3.31
CA VAL A 189 14.58 -18.47 1.99
C VAL A 189 13.06 -18.48 2.13
N TYR A 190 12.51 -19.31 3.02
CA TYR A 190 11.08 -19.34 3.26
C TYR A 190 10.55 -18.00 3.79
N ILE A 191 11.19 -17.41 4.81
CA ILE A 191 10.78 -16.11 5.37
C ILE A 191 10.80 -15.01 4.29
N LYS A 192 11.83 -14.98 3.44
CA LYS A 192 12.01 -13.96 2.41
C LYS A 192 11.10 -14.16 1.20
N CYS A 193 10.87 -15.40 0.78
CA CYS A 193 10.08 -15.71 -0.41
C CYS A 193 8.60 -15.88 -0.14
N VAL A 194 8.21 -16.27 1.07
CA VAL A 194 6.83 -16.58 1.42
C VAL A 194 6.23 -15.47 2.28
N VAL A 195 6.93 -15.06 3.34
CA VAL A 195 6.36 -14.21 4.39
C VAL A 195 6.50 -12.71 4.08
N MET A 196 7.68 -12.26 3.67
CA MET A 196 7.92 -10.84 3.35
C MET A 196 7.10 -10.30 2.17
N PRO A 197 6.84 -11.06 1.08
CA PRO A 197 6.11 -10.54 -0.07
C PRO A 197 4.66 -10.18 0.22
N TRP A 198 4.06 -10.70 1.30
CA TRP A 198 2.70 -10.34 1.68
C TRP A 198 2.54 -8.84 1.95
N GLY A 199 3.52 -8.21 2.60
CA GLY A 199 3.48 -6.76 2.84
C GLY A 199 3.37 -5.95 1.54
N ILE A 200 4.10 -6.38 0.51
CA ILE A 200 4.13 -5.78 -0.83
C ILE A 200 2.83 -6.09 -1.59
N LEU A 201 2.41 -7.36 -1.62
CA LEU A 201 1.20 -7.78 -2.31
C LEU A 201 -0.07 -7.15 -1.70
N ILE A 202 -0.14 -7.01 -0.37
CA ILE A 202 -1.23 -6.29 0.30
C ILE A 202 -1.25 -4.82 -0.07
N HIS A 203 -0.09 -4.18 -0.21
CA HIS A 203 0.00 -2.79 -0.64
C HIS A 203 -0.53 -2.60 -2.08
N CYS A 204 -0.23 -3.54 -2.98
CA CYS A 204 -0.80 -3.57 -4.33
C CYS A 204 -2.33 -3.47 -4.30
N TRP A 205 -2.97 -4.27 -3.44
CA TRP A 205 -4.43 -4.32 -3.31
C TRP A 205 -5.04 -3.00 -2.85
N ILE A 206 -4.35 -2.33 -1.93
CA ILE A 206 -4.71 -0.99 -1.48
C ILE A 206 -4.68 -0.02 -2.66
N ILE A 207 -3.56 0.04 -3.40
CA ILE A 207 -3.42 0.96 -4.53
C ILE A 207 -4.48 0.69 -5.61
N ILE A 208 -4.80 -0.58 -5.89
CA ILE A 208 -5.84 -0.97 -6.85
C ILE A 208 -7.22 -0.47 -6.42
N ALA A 209 -7.57 -0.62 -5.14
CA ALA A 209 -8.82 -0.11 -4.60
C ALA A 209 -8.92 1.43 -4.71
N VAL A 210 -7.81 2.14 -4.51
CA VAL A 210 -7.75 3.60 -4.70
C VAL A 210 -7.86 3.98 -6.19
N ALA A 211 -7.17 3.26 -7.08
CA ALA A 211 -7.24 3.48 -8.53
C ALA A 211 -8.66 3.24 -9.08
N MET A 212 -9.36 2.25 -8.53
CA MET A 212 -10.76 1.98 -8.85
C MET A 212 -11.66 3.16 -8.48
N LYS A 213 -11.58 3.66 -7.24
CA LYS A 213 -12.35 4.84 -6.82
C LYS A 213 -12.10 6.04 -7.73
N THR A 214 -10.85 6.30 -8.09
CA THR A 214 -10.47 7.38 -9.04
C THR A 214 -11.15 7.19 -10.41
N THR A 215 -11.17 5.96 -10.92
CA THR A 215 -11.81 5.63 -12.20
C THR A 215 -13.33 5.80 -12.11
N SER A 216 -13.96 5.28 -11.06
CA SER A 216 -15.41 5.37 -10.83
C SER A 216 -15.88 6.83 -10.72
N ILE A 217 -15.15 7.69 -9.99
CA ILE A 217 -15.44 9.13 -9.92
C ILE A 217 -15.35 9.76 -11.32
N THR A 218 -14.35 9.37 -12.12
CA THR A 218 -14.18 9.88 -13.48
C THR A 218 -15.32 9.43 -14.41
N LEU A 219 -15.82 8.21 -14.25
CA LEU A 219 -16.95 7.68 -15.02
C LEU A 219 -18.25 8.43 -14.69
N ILE A 220 -18.58 8.63 -13.41
CA ILE A 220 -19.78 9.39 -12.99
C ILE A 220 -19.72 10.85 -13.45
N ARG A 221 -18.53 11.45 -13.45
CA ARG A 221 -18.38 12.82 -13.93
C ARG A 221 -18.77 12.96 -15.41
N LYS A 222 -18.54 11.92 -16.21
CA LYS A 222 -18.75 11.92 -17.66
C LYS A 222 -20.00 11.17 -18.11
N CYS A 223 -20.78 10.60 -17.20
CA CYS A 223 -22.02 9.94 -17.56
C CYS A 223 -23.11 10.98 -17.87
N ARG A 224 -24.01 10.61 -18.78
CA ARG A 224 -25.16 11.40 -19.21
C ARG A 224 -26.41 11.11 -18.39
N ASP A 225 -26.31 10.24 -17.40
CA ASP A 225 -27.42 9.88 -16.52
C ASP A 225 -27.99 11.11 -15.78
N PRO A 226 -29.28 11.06 -15.39
CA PRO A 226 -29.89 12.11 -14.59
C PRO A 226 -29.10 12.43 -13.33
N LEU A 227 -29.14 13.70 -12.91
CA LEU A 227 -28.45 14.20 -11.72
C LEU A 227 -28.74 13.36 -10.46
N GLY A 228 -29.99 12.95 -10.27
CA GLY A 228 -30.39 12.10 -9.13
C GLY A 228 -29.61 10.78 -9.09
N LYS A 229 -29.48 10.10 -10.23
CA LYS A 229 -28.70 8.86 -10.37
C LYS A 229 -27.23 9.14 -10.07
N ARG A 230 -26.64 10.19 -10.66
CA ARG A 230 -25.22 10.58 -10.41
C ARG A 230 -24.91 10.87 -8.94
N VAL A 231 -25.83 11.52 -8.22
CA VAL A 231 -25.71 11.77 -6.77
C VAL A 231 -25.75 10.48 -5.97
N ILE A 232 -26.60 9.52 -6.32
CA ILE A 232 -26.64 8.20 -5.66
C ILE A 232 -25.30 7.48 -5.85
N TYR A 233 -24.79 7.41 -7.08
CA TYR A 233 -23.49 6.80 -7.35
C TYR A 233 -22.34 7.50 -6.62
N PHE A 234 -22.35 8.83 -6.52
CA PHE A 234 -21.37 9.56 -5.70
C PHE A 234 -21.40 9.11 -4.23
N ARG A 235 -22.60 8.97 -3.64
CA ARG A 235 -22.77 8.49 -2.26
C ARG A 235 -22.30 7.05 -2.10
N CYS A 236 -22.55 6.18 -3.09
CA CYS A 236 -22.06 4.81 -3.09
C CYS A 236 -20.52 4.76 -3.10
N ILE A 237 -19.84 5.59 -3.90
CA ILE A 237 -18.36 5.66 -3.85
C ILE A 237 -17.88 6.20 -2.50
N ASN A 238 -18.56 7.21 -1.94
CA ASN A 238 -18.21 7.71 -0.62
C ASN A 238 -18.31 6.58 0.45
N LEU A 239 -19.37 5.79 0.41
CA LEU A 239 -19.56 4.64 1.29
C LEU A 239 -18.46 3.57 1.09
N LEU A 240 -18.13 3.25 -0.16
CA LEU A 240 -16.99 2.36 -0.47
C LEU A 240 -15.67 2.91 0.05
N ASN A 241 -15.47 4.23 -0.01
CA ASN A 241 -14.29 4.87 0.55
C ASN A 241 -14.26 4.77 2.07
N THR A 242 -15.40 4.88 2.75
CA THR A 242 -15.51 4.64 4.19
C THR A 242 -15.14 3.20 4.54
N PHE A 243 -15.69 2.20 3.84
CA PHE A 243 -15.33 0.80 4.05
C PHE A 243 -13.83 0.56 3.81
N HIS A 244 -13.28 1.09 2.72
CA HIS A 244 -11.86 1.03 2.42
C HIS A 244 -10.99 1.59 3.56
N ASN A 245 -11.38 2.71 4.17
CA ASN A 245 -10.60 3.31 5.25
C ASN A 245 -10.71 2.52 6.56
N ILE A 246 -11.82 1.82 6.81
CA ILE A 246 -12.02 0.94 7.98
C ILE A 246 -11.17 -0.34 7.89
N CYS A 247 -10.81 -0.77 6.67
CA CYS A 247 -9.91 -1.90 6.41
C CYS A 247 -8.48 -1.70 6.95
N TYR A 248 -8.13 -0.50 7.44
CA TYR A 248 -6.80 -0.19 7.96
C TYR A 248 -6.81 -0.02 9.47
N LEU A 249 -5.79 -0.57 10.12
CA LEU A 249 -5.39 -0.11 11.44
C LEU A 249 -5.01 1.39 11.37
N PRO A 250 -5.39 2.21 12.37
CA PRO A 250 -5.10 3.66 12.35
C PRO A 250 -3.63 4.04 12.15
N THR A 251 -2.71 3.16 12.56
CA THR A 251 -1.26 3.36 12.50
C THR A 251 -0.62 2.88 11.21
N LEU A 252 -1.30 2.03 10.43
CA LEU A 252 -0.74 1.30 9.29
C LEU A 252 -0.15 2.24 8.23
N ILE A 253 -0.96 3.16 7.68
CA ILE A 253 -0.50 4.03 6.59
C ILE A 253 0.57 5.04 7.06
N PRO A 254 0.39 5.77 8.19
CA PRO A 254 1.42 6.69 8.67
C PRO A 254 2.76 6.02 8.92
N LEU A 255 2.76 4.86 9.57
CA LEU A 255 3.96 4.09 9.84
C LEU A 255 4.66 3.64 8.55
N ARG A 256 3.92 3.11 7.57
CA ARG A 256 4.52 2.70 6.29
C ARG A 256 5.13 3.88 5.56
N LEU A 257 4.47 5.03 5.52
CA LEU A 257 5.02 6.24 4.90
C LEU A 257 6.29 6.69 5.61
N ALA A 258 6.32 6.70 6.94
CA ALA A 258 7.51 7.01 7.71
C ALA A 258 8.67 6.04 7.38
N LEU A 259 8.42 4.74 7.40
CA LEU A 259 9.43 3.73 7.08
C LEU A 259 9.93 3.83 5.64
N PHE A 260 9.04 4.07 4.65
CA PHE A 260 9.46 4.30 3.26
C PHE A 260 10.34 5.55 3.12
N GLY A 261 10.03 6.62 3.86
CA GLY A 261 10.85 7.82 3.92
C GLY A 261 12.23 7.56 4.53
N MET A 262 12.28 6.86 5.66
CA MET A 262 13.52 6.48 6.34
C MET A 262 14.41 5.60 5.46
N PHE A 263 13.83 4.61 4.79
CA PHE A 263 14.51 3.77 3.81
C PHE A 263 15.17 4.59 2.68
N GLY A 264 14.40 5.50 2.07
CA GLY A 264 14.91 6.34 0.98
C GLY A 264 16.04 7.26 1.46
N LEU A 265 15.92 7.78 2.68
CA LEU A 265 16.91 8.65 3.29
C LEU A 265 18.21 7.91 3.64
N GLU A 266 18.13 6.73 4.26
CA GLU A 266 19.31 5.90 4.57
C GLU A 266 20.02 5.46 3.29
N ALA A 267 19.26 5.00 2.29
CA ALA A 267 19.82 4.62 1.00
C ALA A 267 20.54 5.80 0.33
N ALA A 268 19.95 7.00 0.34
CA ALA A 268 20.58 8.20 -0.23
C ALA A 268 21.90 8.54 0.49
N VAL A 269 21.93 8.47 1.82
CA VAL A 269 23.16 8.72 2.60
C VAL A 269 24.24 7.69 2.24
N VAL A 270 23.90 6.40 2.18
CA VAL A 270 24.84 5.33 1.81
C VAL A 270 25.39 5.51 0.40
N LEU A 271 24.53 5.80 -0.58
CA LEU A 271 24.93 5.98 -1.97
C LEU A 271 25.82 7.22 -2.19
N VAL A 272 25.61 8.29 -1.44
CA VAL A 272 26.36 9.55 -1.62
C VAL A 272 27.65 9.55 -0.80
N ARG A 273 27.59 9.19 0.48
CA ARG A 273 28.72 9.33 1.42
C ARG A 273 29.60 8.11 1.52
N PHE A 274 29.04 6.93 1.33
CA PHE A 274 29.75 5.68 1.56
C PHE A 274 30.04 4.91 0.27
N ARG A 275 29.89 5.55 -0.90
CA ARG A 275 30.10 4.95 -2.23
C ARG A 275 31.45 4.23 -2.38
N GLU A 276 32.50 4.75 -1.77
CA GLU A 276 33.87 4.21 -1.87
C GLU A 276 34.11 3.04 -0.91
N LYS A 277 33.21 2.85 0.06
CA LYS A 277 33.27 1.80 1.08
C LYS A 277 32.35 0.62 0.79
N ILE A 278 31.68 0.61 -0.37
CA ILE A 278 30.69 -0.39 -0.75
C ILE A 278 31.03 -0.96 -2.12
N THR A 279 30.72 -2.24 -2.33
CA THR A 279 30.95 -2.89 -3.62
C THR A 279 29.95 -2.39 -4.67
N PHE A 280 30.28 -2.55 -5.97
CA PHE A 280 29.36 -2.20 -7.05
C PHE A 280 28.02 -2.97 -6.97
N ALA A 281 28.07 -4.22 -6.54
CA ALA A 281 26.87 -5.03 -6.33
C ALA A 281 25.98 -4.45 -5.22
N GLU A 282 26.58 -4.07 -4.08
CA GLU A 282 25.85 -3.43 -2.98
C GLU A 282 25.27 -2.07 -3.38
N LEU A 283 26.02 -1.26 -4.14
CA LEU A 283 25.54 0.01 -4.69
C LEU A 283 24.26 -0.18 -5.50
N GLY A 284 24.25 -1.17 -6.40
CA GLY A 284 23.07 -1.51 -7.20
C GLY A 284 21.87 -1.93 -6.35
N LEU A 285 22.11 -2.74 -5.31
CA LEU A 285 21.06 -3.19 -4.39
C LEU A 285 20.48 -2.03 -3.56
N VAL A 286 21.34 -1.21 -2.96
CA VAL A 286 20.94 -0.03 -2.16
C VAL A 286 20.11 0.92 -3.02
N PHE A 287 20.57 1.22 -4.24
CA PHE A 287 19.84 2.06 -5.18
C PHE A 287 18.45 1.49 -5.49
N GLN A 288 18.38 0.22 -5.84
CA GLN A 288 17.11 -0.40 -6.20
C GLN A 288 16.12 -0.41 -5.02
N PHE A 289 16.55 -0.81 -3.81
CA PHE A 289 15.67 -0.83 -2.64
C PHE A 289 15.23 0.57 -2.22
N GLY A 290 16.16 1.52 -2.14
CA GLY A 290 15.87 2.91 -1.81
C GLY A 290 14.90 3.55 -2.79
N PHE A 291 15.16 3.40 -4.09
CA PHE A 291 14.30 3.93 -5.16
C PHE A 291 12.91 3.29 -5.14
N ALA A 292 12.81 1.97 -4.98
CA ALA A 292 11.54 1.27 -4.93
C ALA A 292 10.67 1.72 -3.75
N MET A 293 11.24 1.82 -2.54
CA MET A 293 10.49 2.23 -1.34
C MET A 293 10.03 3.68 -1.44
N PHE A 294 10.90 4.58 -1.91
CA PHE A 294 10.54 5.98 -2.14
C PHE A 294 9.42 6.12 -3.17
N LEU A 295 9.53 5.42 -4.30
CA LEU A 295 8.53 5.45 -5.36
C LEU A 295 7.17 4.89 -4.88
N CYS A 296 7.17 3.83 -4.06
CA CYS A 296 5.95 3.30 -3.45
C CYS A 296 5.22 4.36 -2.60
N GLY A 297 5.94 5.09 -1.75
CA GLY A 297 5.38 6.17 -0.94
C GLY A 297 4.75 7.28 -1.80
N ILE A 298 5.48 7.73 -2.83
CA ILE A 298 4.99 8.77 -3.76
C ILE A 298 3.76 8.29 -4.53
N LEU A 299 3.81 7.09 -5.12
CA LEU A 299 2.69 6.55 -5.90
C LEU A 299 1.44 6.40 -5.05
N PHE A 300 1.57 5.91 -3.82
CA PHE A 300 0.45 5.78 -2.89
C PHE A 300 -0.18 7.15 -2.60
N LEU A 301 0.62 8.17 -2.26
CA LEU A 301 0.14 9.52 -1.96
C LEU A 301 -0.45 10.21 -3.20
N ASN A 302 0.16 10.04 -4.38
CA ASN A 302 -0.31 10.59 -5.65
C ASN A 302 -1.70 10.04 -6.02
N VAL A 303 -1.85 8.71 -5.99
CA VAL A 303 -3.12 8.06 -6.35
C VAL A 303 -4.21 8.37 -5.31
N SER A 304 -3.85 8.42 -4.03
CA SER A 304 -4.76 8.80 -2.93
C SER A 304 -5.21 10.26 -3.01
N GLY A 305 -4.28 11.19 -3.26
CA GLY A 305 -4.58 12.61 -3.50
C GLY A 305 -5.46 12.84 -4.73
N GLY A 306 -5.30 11.98 -5.74
CA GLY A 306 -6.18 11.91 -6.91
C GLY A 306 -7.64 11.62 -6.56
N VAL A 307 -7.90 10.73 -5.60
CA VAL A 307 -9.28 10.45 -5.14
C VAL A 307 -9.90 11.71 -4.54
N TYR A 308 -9.19 12.39 -3.63
CA TYR A 308 -9.69 13.59 -2.97
C TYR A 308 -9.94 14.73 -3.96
N LYS A 309 -8.96 15.05 -4.82
CA LYS A 309 -9.12 16.10 -5.84
C LYS A 309 -10.30 15.82 -6.78
N ASN A 310 -10.44 14.57 -7.24
CA ASN A 310 -11.52 14.20 -8.14
C ASN A 310 -12.88 14.18 -7.44
N SER A 311 -12.95 13.80 -6.16
CA SER A 311 -14.19 13.84 -5.39
C SER A 311 -14.64 15.29 -5.15
N CYS A 312 -13.71 16.20 -4.82
CA CYS A 312 -13.98 17.64 -4.75
C CYS A 312 -14.56 18.18 -6.06
N LYS A 313 -13.91 17.87 -7.18
CA LYS A 313 -14.35 18.32 -8.51
C LYS A 313 -15.71 17.73 -8.92
N LEU A 314 -15.99 16.48 -8.57
CA LEU A 314 -17.29 15.87 -8.85
C LEU A 314 -18.38 16.47 -7.95
N ALA A 315 -18.09 16.66 -6.67
CA ALA A 315 -19.02 17.29 -5.73
C ALA A 315 -19.40 18.71 -6.18
N SER A 316 -18.42 19.52 -6.60
CA SER A 316 -18.68 20.88 -7.09
C SER A 316 -19.55 20.88 -8.36
N VAL A 317 -19.26 20.01 -9.33
CA VAL A 317 -20.07 19.87 -10.56
C VAL A 317 -21.52 19.49 -10.21
N LEU A 318 -21.71 18.49 -9.34
CA LEU A 318 -23.05 18.05 -8.94
C LEU A 318 -23.81 19.12 -8.15
N GLN A 319 -23.11 19.92 -7.33
CA GLN A 319 -23.71 21.04 -6.62
C GLN A 319 -24.12 22.17 -7.58
N THR A 320 -23.25 22.57 -8.50
CA THR A 320 -23.54 23.62 -9.49
C THR A 320 -24.68 23.23 -10.42
N GLU A 321 -24.65 22.03 -11.00
CA GLU A 321 -25.75 21.54 -11.87
C GLU A 321 -27.08 21.49 -11.12
N LYS A 322 -27.05 21.13 -9.83
CA LYS A 322 -28.24 21.09 -8.98
C LYS A 322 -28.83 22.47 -8.72
N VAL A 323 -27.98 23.45 -8.42
CA VAL A 323 -28.39 24.85 -8.21
C VAL A 323 -28.97 25.42 -9.50
N LEU A 324 -28.33 25.17 -10.64
CA LEU A 324 -28.80 25.63 -11.95
C LEU A 324 -30.17 25.04 -12.32
N ARG A 325 -30.36 23.72 -12.21
CA ARG A 325 -31.64 23.08 -12.55
C ARG A 325 -32.80 23.57 -11.69
N MET A 326 -32.58 23.78 -10.39
CA MET A 326 -33.64 24.32 -9.52
C MET A 326 -33.92 25.80 -9.77
N GLY A 327 -32.93 26.57 -10.19
CA GLY A 327 -33.14 27.96 -10.64
C GLY A 327 -33.99 28.06 -11.91
N THR A 328 -33.88 27.08 -12.82
CA THR A 328 -34.63 27.05 -14.08
C THR A 328 -35.97 26.31 -14.02
N GLU A 329 -36.10 25.22 -13.25
CA GLU A 329 -37.33 24.41 -13.19
C GLU A 329 -38.38 24.95 -12.21
N PHE A 330 -37.99 25.72 -11.19
CA PHE A 330 -38.88 26.14 -10.08
C PHE A 330 -38.97 27.66 -9.92
N GLY A 331 -38.92 28.42 -11.02
CA GLY A 331 -38.86 29.88 -11.02
C GLY A 331 -39.55 30.57 -9.83
N ILE A 332 -38.76 31.31 -9.03
CA ILE A 332 -39.06 32.26 -7.93
C ILE A 332 -40.09 31.85 -6.85
N VAL A 333 -41.00 30.89 -7.06
CA VAL A 333 -42.16 30.69 -6.20
C VAL A 333 -42.12 29.32 -5.50
N ARG A 334 -41.88 29.39 -4.18
CA ARG A 334 -41.95 28.33 -3.16
C ARG A 334 -40.88 27.22 -3.30
N SER A 335 -40.21 26.79 -2.24
CA SER A 335 -40.63 26.72 -0.85
C SER A 335 -39.40 26.38 0.02
N GLN A 336 -39.37 26.84 1.27
CA GLN A 336 -38.36 26.45 2.27
C GLN A 336 -38.09 24.93 2.32
N ILE A 337 -39.04 24.08 1.88
CA ILE A 337 -38.90 22.63 1.79
C ILE A 337 -37.89 22.24 0.70
N VAL A 338 -37.97 22.86 -0.48
CA VAL A 338 -37.02 22.65 -1.59
C VAL A 338 -35.63 23.13 -1.17
N GLU A 339 -35.55 24.26 -0.48
CA GLU A 339 -34.29 24.76 0.06
C GLU A 339 -33.71 23.83 1.13
N LYS A 340 -34.55 23.35 2.08
CA LYS A 340 -34.15 22.35 3.09
C LYS A 340 -33.66 21.05 2.45
N PHE A 341 -34.35 20.55 1.41
CA PHE A 341 -33.95 19.35 0.68
C PHE A 341 -32.65 19.56 -0.11
N THR A 342 -32.49 20.73 -0.71
CA THR A 342 -31.27 21.15 -1.41
C THR A 342 -30.09 21.21 -0.47
N ARG A 343 -30.24 21.90 0.67
CA ARG A 343 -29.24 21.94 1.74
C ARG A 343 -28.89 20.54 2.23
N LYS A 344 -29.88 19.63 2.41
CA LYS A 344 -29.61 18.23 2.78
C LYS A 344 -28.78 17.49 1.73
N VAL A 345 -29.09 17.65 0.44
CA VAL A 345 -28.32 17.00 -0.63
C VAL A 345 -26.93 17.61 -0.80
N VAL A 346 -26.79 18.93 -0.75
CA VAL A 346 -25.47 19.60 -0.77
C VAL A 346 -24.63 19.14 0.42
N LYS A 347 -25.22 19.07 1.63
CA LYS A 347 -24.57 18.51 2.83
C LYS A 347 -24.16 17.06 2.66
N SER A 348 -24.82 16.28 1.80
CA SER A 348 -24.46 14.88 1.50
C SER A 348 -23.36 14.75 0.44
N LEU A 349 -23.14 15.78 -0.38
CA LEU A 349 -22.09 15.83 -1.41
C LEU A 349 -20.77 16.33 -0.81
N ARG A 350 -20.37 15.75 0.33
CA ARG A 350 -19.08 16.06 0.94
C ARG A 350 -17.97 15.35 0.19
N PRO A 351 -16.88 16.06 -0.17
CA PRO A 351 -15.70 15.41 -0.71
C PRO A 351 -15.16 14.35 0.27
N PHE A 352 -14.56 13.33 -0.30
CA PHE A 352 -14.00 12.20 0.44
C PHE A 352 -12.66 11.79 -0.17
N GLY A 353 -11.84 11.09 0.61
CA GLY A 353 -10.56 10.58 0.15
C GLY A 353 -10.04 9.47 1.05
N VAL A 354 -8.91 8.91 0.65
CA VAL A 354 -8.24 7.89 1.46
C VAL A 354 -7.75 8.55 2.74
N SER A 355 -8.12 7.98 3.88
CA SER A 355 -7.68 8.41 5.21
C SER A 355 -7.45 7.20 6.09
N CYS A 356 -6.67 7.38 7.16
CA CYS A 356 -6.33 6.30 8.09
C CYS A 356 -6.50 6.78 9.53
N GLY A 357 -7.46 6.20 10.27
CA GLY A 357 -7.78 6.65 11.63
C GLY A 357 -8.20 8.12 11.68
N PRO A 358 -7.66 8.93 12.61
CA PRO A 358 -8.04 10.35 12.77
C PRO A 358 -7.41 11.27 11.71
N THR A 359 -6.56 10.76 10.83
CA THR A 359 -5.90 11.59 9.81
C THR A 359 -6.90 12.12 8.79
N ARG A 360 -6.66 13.35 8.33
CA ARG A 360 -7.42 13.93 7.21
C ARG A 360 -7.12 13.14 5.93
N ALA A 361 -8.00 13.25 4.94
CA ALA A 361 -7.78 12.62 3.65
C ALA A 361 -6.47 13.09 3.00
N PHE A 362 -5.69 12.15 2.46
CA PHE A 362 -4.45 12.47 1.76
C PHE A 362 -4.74 13.34 0.53
N THR A 363 -3.94 14.39 0.36
CA THR A 363 -4.05 15.33 -0.76
C THR A 363 -2.77 15.32 -1.58
N TYR A 364 -2.77 16.01 -2.72
CA TYR A 364 -1.52 16.26 -3.46
C TYR A 364 -0.49 17.04 -2.63
N ASN A 365 -0.94 17.89 -1.70
CA ASN A 365 -0.04 18.58 -0.78
C ASN A 365 0.64 17.59 0.17
N SER A 366 -0.05 16.53 0.60
CA SER A 366 0.55 15.47 1.43
C SER A 366 1.71 14.76 0.72
N MET A 367 1.64 14.59 -0.61
CA MET A 367 2.75 14.07 -1.42
C MET A 367 3.93 15.05 -1.45
N LEU A 368 3.65 16.35 -1.60
CA LEU A 368 4.68 17.39 -1.58
C LEU A 368 5.35 17.49 -0.21
N GLU A 369 4.57 17.48 0.87
CA GLU A 369 5.05 17.46 2.26
C GLU A 369 5.97 16.26 2.51
N PHE A 370 5.57 15.06 2.05
CA PHE A 370 6.42 13.88 2.13
C PHE A 370 7.75 14.06 1.39
N PHE A 371 7.71 14.58 0.15
CA PHE A 371 8.93 14.84 -0.63
C PHE A 371 9.83 15.85 0.07
N VAL A 372 9.28 16.97 0.53
CA VAL A 372 10.03 18.02 1.24
C VAL A 372 10.67 17.47 2.51
N LEU A 373 9.94 16.66 3.29
CA LEU A 373 10.46 16.06 4.51
C LEU A 373 11.62 15.10 4.24
N VAL A 374 11.49 14.22 3.23
CA VAL A 374 12.57 13.30 2.84
C VAL A 374 13.76 14.07 2.29
N ALA A 375 13.55 15.03 1.38
CA ALA A 375 14.62 15.84 0.80
C ALA A 375 15.34 16.68 1.86
N SER A 376 14.60 17.30 2.78
CA SER A 376 15.16 18.04 3.91
C SER A 376 15.95 17.11 4.84
N GLY A 377 15.43 15.93 5.18
CA GLY A 377 16.13 14.96 6.02
C GLY A 377 17.44 14.48 5.39
N VAL A 378 17.41 14.15 4.10
CA VAL A 378 18.61 13.79 3.32
C VAL A 378 19.61 14.95 3.33
N THR A 379 19.17 16.17 3.03
CA THR A 379 20.04 17.35 3.01
C THR A 379 20.68 17.59 4.37
N SER A 380 19.89 17.60 5.44
CA SER A 380 20.38 17.82 6.80
C SER A 380 21.40 16.76 7.23
N LEU A 381 21.16 15.48 6.94
CA LEU A 381 22.12 14.43 7.25
C LEU A 381 23.40 14.55 6.42
N LEU A 382 23.28 14.84 5.12
CA LEU A 382 24.44 15.02 4.25
C LEU A 382 25.28 16.24 4.67
N VAL A 383 24.67 17.32 5.17
CA VAL A 383 25.40 18.50 5.67
C VAL A 383 26.04 18.21 7.03
N ASN A 384 25.28 17.71 8.01
CA ASN A 384 25.78 17.47 9.37
C ASN A 384 26.86 16.40 9.45
N LEU A 385 26.84 15.41 8.55
CA LEU A 385 27.91 14.41 8.46
C LEU A 385 29.21 15.01 7.88
N ARG A 386 29.13 16.10 7.10
CA ARG A 386 30.32 16.80 6.59
C ARG A 386 31.15 17.42 7.71
N GLU A 387 30.49 18.03 8.69
CA GLU A 387 31.13 18.78 9.78
C GLU A 387 31.84 17.87 10.80
N ARG A 388 31.59 16.55 10.78
CA ARG A 388 32.26 15.58 11.66
C ARG A 388 33.46 14.88 11.02
N GLU A 389 33.65 15.05 9.71
CA GLU A 389 34.79 14.50 8.95
C GLU A 389 35.94 15.52 8.78
N THR A 390 35.69 16.79 9.15
CA THR A 390 36.69 17.87 9.31
C THR A 390 37.00 18.07 10.78
#